data_AF-A0A7K2VDG9-F1
#
_entry.id   AF-A0A7K2VDG9-F1
#
_cell.length_a   1.000
_cell.length_b   1.000
_cell.length_c   1.000
_cell.angle_alpha   90.00
_cell.angle_beta   90.00
_cell.angle_gamma   90.00
#
_symmetry.space_group_name_H-M   'P 1'
#
loop_
_entity.id
_entity.type
_entity.pdbx_description
1 polymer ?
#
loop_
_entity_poly.entity_id
_entity_poly.type
_entity_poly.pdbx_seq_one_letter_code
_entity_poly.pdbx_strand_id
1 'polypeptide(L)' 'MPSSQPQPETVKVDLGGRSVPVLKGGLYDRYRMDTDLDAVARDPRVSGVDFFRKLPKTKV' A
#
# COMPACT_ATOMS: atom_id res chain seq x y z
N MET A 1 -14.75 22.20 -18.38
CA MET A 1 -14.78 22.23 -16.90
C MET A 1 -13.55 21.50 -16.39
N PRO A 2 -12.59 22.13 -15.71
CA PRO A 2 -11.55 21.38 -15.03
C PRO A 2 -12.20 20.67 -13.83
N SER A 3 -12.23 19.34 -13.84
CA SER A 3 -12.67 18.54 -12.72
C SER A 3 -11.68 18.71 -11.57
N SER A 4 -12.04 19.51 -10.55
CA SER A 4 -11.36 19.52 -9.26
C SER A 4 -11.53 18.17 -8.60
N GLN A 5 -10.60 17.24 -8.85
CA GLN A 5 -10.42 16.10 -7.97
C GLN A 5 -9.86 16.65 -6.65
N PRO A 6 -10.44 16.30 -5.49
CA PRO A 6 -9.85 16.69 -4.21
C PRO A 6 -8.42 16.17 -4.14
N GLN A 7 -7.46 17.03 -3.82
CA GLN A 7 -6.09 16.58 -3.55
C GLN A 7 -6.14 15.49 -2.46
N PRO A 8 -5.62 14.30 -2.72
CA PRO A 8 -5.68 13.23 -1.75
C PRO A 8 -4.79 13.59 -0.55
N GLU A 9 -5.35 13.49 0.66
CA GLU A 9 -4.60 13.73 1.90
C GLU A 9 -3.42 12.76 2.01
N THR A 10 -2.29 13.25 2.51
CA THR A 10 -1.09 12.42 2.73
C THR A 10 -0.73 12.34 4.21
N VAL A 11 -0.20 11.18 4.62
CA VAL A 11 0.36 10.94 5.96
C VAL A 11 1.84 10.62 5.84
N LYS A 12 2.63 11.04 6.83
CA LYS A 12 4.07 10.71 6.88
C LYS A 12 4.28 9.38 7.57
N VAL A 13 5.03 8.49 6.93
CA VAL A 13 5.41 7.18 7.47
C VAL A 13 6.92 7.05 7.50
N ASP A 14 7.44 6.32 8.50
CA ASP A 14 8.86 5.96 8.52
C ASP A 14 9.11 4.75 7.62
N LEU A 15 10.07 4.90 6.73
CA LEU A 15 10.48 3.93 5.73
C LEU A 15 12.00 3.81 5.73
N GLY A 16 12.51 2.83 6.47
CA GLY A 16 13.97 2.64 6.62
C GLY A 16 14.66 3.87 7.21
N GLY A 17 14.05 4.51 8.21
CA GLY A 17 14.58 5.72 8.85
C GLY A 17 14.37 7.02 8.05
N ARG A 18 13.57 6.98 6.97
CA ARG A 18 13.21 8.15 6.18
C ARG A 18 11.72 8.43 6.28
N SER A 19 11.37 9.70 6.50
CA SER A 19 9.98 10.13 6.50
C SER A 19 9.47 10.34 5.07
N VAL A 20 8.52 9.50 4.65
CA VAL A 20 7.96 9.52 3.29
C VAL A 20 6.45 9.83 3.36
N PRO A 21 5.93 10.76 2.53
CA PRO A 21 4.49 11.00 2.44
C PRO A 21 3.81 9.91 1.62
N VAL A 22 2.75 9.31 2.16
CA VAL A 22 1.91 8.30 1.50
C VAL A 22 0.45 8.73 1.54
N LEU A 23 -0.35 8.23 0.60
CA LEU A 23 -1.78 8.55 0.58
C LEU A 23 -2.47 8.01 1.84
N LYS A 24 -3.17 8.89 2.54
CA LYS A 24 -3.97 8.55 3.71
C LYS A 24 -5.09 7.59 3.31
N GLY A 25 -5.20 6.47 4.04
CA GLY A 25 -6.14 5.40 3.69
C GLY A 25 -5.80 4.63 2.41
N GLY A 26 -4.66 4.93 1.78
CA GLY A 26 -4.14 4.19 0.65
C GLY A 26 -3.68 2.78 1.05
N LEU A 27 -3.29 1.96 0.07
CA LEU A 27 -2.81 0.59 0.34
C LEU A 27 -1.64 0.58 1.32
N TYR A 28 -0.64 1.44 1.09
CA TYR A 28 0.54 1.48 1.97
C TYR A 28 0.20 1.90 3.40
N ASP A 29 -0.65 2.90 3.58
CA ASP A 29 -1.04 3.37 4.92
C ASP A 29 -1.78 2.29 5.72
N ARG A 30 -2.65 1.53 5.06
CA ARG A 30 -3.46 0.47 5.68
C ARG A 30 -2.68 -0.81 6.02
N TYR A 31 -1.78 -1.21 5.12
CA TYR A 31 -1.18 -2.54 5.13
C TYR A 31 0.31 -2.52 5.55
N ARG A 32 0.99 -1.37 5.42
CA ARG A 32 2.39 -1.13 5.82
C ARG A 32 3.38 -2.16 5.22
N MET A 33 4.57 -2.27 5.80
CA MET A 33 5.56 -3.27 5.40
C MET A 33 5.22 -4.65 5.99
N ASP A 34 5.62 -5.69 5.27
CA ASP A 34 5.38 -7.10 5.60
C ASP A 34 3.91 -7.46 5.83
N THR A 35 3.04 -6.95 4.96
CA THR A 35 1.60 -7.23 5.04
C THR A 35 1.26 -8.69 4.75
N ASP A 36 0.29 -9.21 5.51
CA ASP A 36 -0.48 -10.38 5.14
C ASP A 36 -1.21 -10.19 3.79
N LEU A 37 -0.79 -10.96 2.78
CA LEU A 37 -1.37 -10.93 1.45
C LEU A 37 -2.82 -11.44 1.42
N ASP A 38 -3.24 -12.27 2.38
CA ASP A 38 -4.62 -12.74 2.47
C ASP A 38 -5.55 -11.61 2.93
N ALA A 39 -5.08 -10.73 3.83
CA ALA A 39 -5.81 -9.54 4.22
C ALA A 39 -5.94 -8.53 3.07
N VAL A 40 -4.93 -8.43 2.20
CA VAL A 40 -4.95 -7.59 1.00
C VAL A 40 -5.88 -8.16 -0.07
N ALA A 41 -5.88 -9.48 -0.26
CA ALA A 41 -6.72 -10.17 -1.24
C ALA A 41 -8.23 -10.05 -0.96
N ARG A 42 -8.62 -9.77 0.30
CA ARG A 42 -10.03 -9.53 0.68
C ARG A 42 -10.51 -8.12 0.34
N ASP A 43 -9.62 -7.18 0.00
CA ASP A 43 -10.02 -5.82 -0.36
C ASP A 43 -10.62 -5.78 -1.78
N PRO A 44 -11.87 -5.33 -1.95
CA PRO A 44 -12.49 -5.23 -3.28
C PRO A 44 -11.76 -4.26 -4.23
N ARG A 45 -10.90 -3.38 -3.71
CA ARG A 45 -10.08 -2.47 -4.53
C ARG A 45 -8.84 -3.14 -5.13
N VAL A 46 -8.51 -4.35 -4.69
CA VAL A 46 -7.35 -5.11 -5.15
C VAL A 46 -7.82 -6.16 -6.14
N SER A 47 -7.30 -6.11 -7.35
CA SER A 47 -7.66 -7.08 -8.40
C SER A 47 -7.06 -8.47 -8.16
N GLY A 48 -5.97 -8.58 -7.40
CA GLY A 48 -5.38 -9.85 -6.97
C GLY A 48 -3.97 -9.70 -6.39
N VAL A 49 -3.49 -10.74 -5.69
CA VAL A 49 -2.15 -10.79 -5.06
C VAL A 49 -1.26 -11.93 -5.58
N ASP A 50 -1.73 -12.72 -6.55
CA ASP A 50 -1.06 -13.95 -6.99
C ASP A 50 0.32 -13.71 -7.59
N PHE A 51 0.56 -12.53 -8.16
CA PHE A 51 1.90 -12.12 -8.62
C PHE A 51 2.92 -12.18 -7.47
N PHE A 52 2.57 -11.65 -6.30
CA PHE A 52 3.47 -11.58 -5.15
C PHE A 52 3.69 -12.94 -4.50
N ARG A 53 2.68 -13.82 -4.52
CA ARG A 53 2.78 -15.18 -3.96
C ARG A 53 3.78 -16.07 -4.71
N LYS A 54 4.02 -15.79 -5.99
CA LYS A 54 4.97 -16.53 -6.82
C LYS A 54 6.42 -16.10 -6.61
N LEU A 55 6.66 -14.98 -5.92
CA LEU A 55 8.00 -14.46 -5.69
C LEU A 55 8.57 -15.07 -4.39
N PRO A 56 9.60 -15.94 -4.46
CA PRO A 56 10.19 -16.53 -3.27
C PRO A 56 10.83 -15.44 -2.41
N LYS A 57 10.36 -15.32 -1.16
CA LYS A 57 11.02 -14.48 -0.16
C LYS A 57 12.13 -15.28 0.52
N THR A 58 13.36 -15.09 0.09
CA THR A 58 14.54 -15.65 0.77
C THR A 58 15.01 -14.67 1.85
N LYS A 59 15.03 -15.12 3.11
CA LYS A 59 15.68 -14.39 4.20
C LYS A 59 17.17 -14.73 4.18
N VAL A 60 18.01 -13.73 4.01
CA VAL A 60 19.48 -13.83 4.04
C VAL A 60 20.04 -13.38 5.38
#